data_AF-A0A060X844-F1
#
_entry.id   AF-A0A060X844-F1
#
_cell.length_a   1.000
_cell.length_b   1.000
_cell.length_c   1.000
_cell.angle_alpha   90.00
_cell.angle_beta   90.00
_cell.angle_gamma   90.00
#
_symmetry.space_group_name_H-M   'P 1'
#
loop_
_entity.id
_entity.type
_entity.pdbx_description
1 polymer ?
#
loop_
_entity_poly.entity_id
_entity_poly.type
_entity_poly.pdbx_seq_one_letter_code
_entity_poly.pdbx_strand_id
1 'polypeptide(L)'
;MKDIHVVQHGVQEQQTLSLKLIHERQSKEMRANQAKTSMENSKAISQDKTIKNKAERERRVRELNSSNTKKFLEERKRLAMKHQKEMETLEKSQKEQLEELDKFNEQLLKSHHANKQCQGQGHPADGETGGGDGPQTSHSGLTTPTT
;
A
#
# COMPACT_ATOMS: atom_id res chain seq x y z
N MET A 1 -21.12 -5.32 -0.73
CA MET A 1 -20.32 -4.10 -1.06
C MET A 1 -19.74 -3.46 0.20
N LYS A 2 -20.50 -3.35 1.30
CA LYS A 2 -19.96 -3.02 2.63
C LYS A 2 -18.93 -4.04 3.12
N ASP A 3 -19.09 -5.32 2.78
CA ASP A 3 -18.19 -6.39 3.23
C ASP A 3 -16.77 -6.30 2.65
N ILE A 4 -16.62 -5.80 1.42
CA ILE A 4 -15.30 -5.63 0.79
C ILE A 4 -14.51 -4.53 1.48
N HIS A 5 -15.17 -3.42 1.85
CA HIS A 5 -14.54 -2.35 2.63
C HIS A 5 -14.11 -2.83 4.02
N VAL A 6 -14.96 -3.62 4.69
CA VAL A 6 -14.62 -4.20 6.00
C VAL A 6 -13.40 -5.11 5.91
N VAL A 7 -13.34 -5.97 4.88
CA VAL A 7 -12.16 -6.82 4.64
C VAL A 7 -10.93 -5.98 4.32
N GLN A 8 -11.06 -4.95 3.48
CA GLN A 8 -9.96 -4.06 3.12
C GLN A 8 -9.40 -3.32 4.34
N HIS A 9 -10.25 -2.79 5.21
CA HIS A 9 -9.82 -2.17 6.47
C HIS A 9 -9.12 -3.16 7.39
N GLY A 10 -9.65 -4.38 7.57
CA GLY A 10 -8.99 -5.40 8.38
C GLY A 10 -7.58 -5.77 7.88
N VAL A 11 -7.39 -5.83 6.56
CA VAL A 11 -6.07 -6.05 5.95
C VAL A 11 -5.13 -4.87 6.21
N GLN A 12 -5.63 -3.62 6.06
CA GLN A 12 -4.83 -2.42 6.31
C GLN A 12 -4.39 -2.31 7.78
N GLU A 13 -5.30 -2.62 8.71
CA GLU A 13 -4.98 -2.67 10.14
C GLU A 13 -3.89 -3.71 10.42
N GLN A 14 -3.99 -4.91 9.85
CA GLN A 14 -2.98 -5.95 10.02
C GLN A 14 -1.61 -5.55 9.47
N GLN A 15 -1.57 -4.91 8.29
CA GLN A 15 -0.32 -4.39 7.71
C GLN A 15 0.31 -3.32 8.62
N THR A 16 -0.48 -2.38 9.11
CA THR A 16 -0.03 -1.32 10.02
C THR A 16 0.50 -1.90 11.33
N LEU A 17 -0.19 -2.88 11.91
CA LEU A 17 0.26 -3.57 13.13
C LEU A 17 1.58 -4.33 12.89
N SER A 18 1.69 -5.05 11.78
CA SER A 18 2.91 -5.76 11.41
C SER A 18 4.10 -4.80 11.28
N LEU A 19 3.92 -3.67 10.59
CA LEU A 19 4.96 -2.66 10.43
C LEU A 19 5.38 -2.05 11.77
N LYS A 20 4.42 -1.74 12.67
CA LYS A 20 4.71 -1.25 14.02
C LYS A 20 5.55 -2.25 14.83
N LEU A 21 5.22 -3.55 14.78
CA LEU A 21 6.00 -4.58 15.47
C LEU A 21 7.44 -4.66 14.93
N ILE A 22 7.63 -4.50 13.62
CA ILE A 22 8.97 -4.43 13.01
C ILE A 22 9.72 -3.19 13.52
N HIS A 23 9.08 -2.03 13.57
CA HIS A 23 9.68 -0.78 14.07
C HIS A 23 10.10 -0.88 15.54
N GLU A 24 9.26 -1.50 16.38
CA GLU A 24 9.58 -1.76 17.78
C GLU A 24 10.79 -2.68 17.93
N ARG A 25 10.82 -3.79 17.17
CA ARG A 25 11.95 -4.72 17.17
C ARG A 25 13.25 -4.03 16.75
N GLN A 26 13.23 -3.26 15.67
CA GLN A 26 14.40 -2.51 15.19
C GLN A 26 14.89 -1.48 16.20
N SER A 27 13.96 -0.79 16.89
CA SER A 27 14.31 0.17 17.94
C SER A 27 14.96 -0.52 19.14
N LYS A 28 14.45 -1.69 19.54
CA LYS A 28 15.03 -2.50 20.61
C LYS A 28 16.43 -3.00 20.24
N GLU A 29 16.59 -3.51 19.01
CA GLU A 29 17.87 -3.97 18.49
C GLU A 29 18.90 -2.85 18.43
N MET A 30 18.52 -1.65 17.95
CA MET A 30 19.39 -0.48 17.97
C MET A 30 19.89 -0.18 19.38
N ARG A 31 19.00 -0.11 20.39
CA ARG A 31 19.40 0.17 21.78
C ARG A 31 20.35 -0.90 22.32
N ALA A 32 20.08 -2.17 22.02
CA ALA A 32 20.97 -3.28 22.41
C ALA A 32 22.36 -3.14 21.78
N ASN A 33 22.42 -2.77 20.49
CA ASN A 33 23.68 -2.54 19.78
C ASN A 33 24.45 -1.33 20.34
N GLN A 34 23.76 -0.25 20.73
CA GLN A 34 24.37 0.90 21.39
C GLN A 34 24.97 0.53 22.74
N ALA A 35 24.24 -0.22 23.57
CA ALA A 35 24.74 -0.71 24.85
C ALA A 35 25.95 -1.63 24.67
N LYS A 36 25.88 -2.58 23.73
CA LYS A 36 26.98 -3.48 23.38
C LYS A 36 28.23 -2.70 22.95
N THR A 37 28.07 -1.75 22.03
CA THR A 37 29.17 -0.89 21.55
C THR A 37 29.80 -0.10 22.70
N SER A 38 28.98 0.48 23.59
CA SER A 38 29.48 1.23 24.75
C SER A 38 30.29 0.34 25.70
N MET A 39 29.82 -0.89 25.96
CA MET A 39 30.55 -1.87 26.77
C MET A 39 31.86 -2.31 26.12
N GLU A 40 31.85 -2.63 24.81
CA GLU A 40 33.03 -3.03 24.06
C GLU A 40 34.09 -1.93 24.02
N ASN A 41 33.67 -0.69 23.79
CA ASN A 41 34.59 0.45 23.81
C ASN A 41 35.19 0.68 25.20
N SER A 42 34.39 0.51 26.26
CA SER A 42 34.88 0.60 27.64
C SER A 42 35.91 -0.49 27.94
N LYS A 43 35.68 -1.71 27.45
CA LYS A 43 36.65 -2.82 27.53
C LYS A 43 37.93 -2.50 26.75
N ALA A 44 37.80 -1.98 25.53
CA ALA A 44 38.94 -1.61 24.69
C ALA A 44 39.85 -0.59 25.38
N ILE A 45 39.28 0.49 25.94
CA ILE A 45 40.05 1.47 26.72
C ILE A 45 40.70 0.81 27.93
N SER A 46 40.00 -0.11 28.60
CA SER A 46 40.55 -0.73 29.81
C SER A 46 41.77 -1.61 29.55
N GLN A 47 41.78 -2.30 28.39
CA GLN A 47 42.81 -3.24 27.95
C GLN A 47 43.93 -2.58 27.13
N ASP A 48 43.75 -1.31 26.77
CA ASP A 48 44.72 -0.55 25.99
C ASP A 48 46.00 -0.29 26.80
N LYS A 49 47.06 -1.02 26.43
CA LYS A 49 48.39 -0.94 27.06
C LYS A 49 49.14 0.35 26.74
N THR A 50 48.67 1.14 25.76
CA THR A 50 49.30 2.42 25.40
C THR A 50 48.95 3.54 26.39
N ILE A 51 47.88 3.37 27.16
CA ILE A 51 47.43 4.34 28.17
C ILE A 51 48.32 4.22 29.40
N LYS A 52 49.11 5.26 29.69
CA LYS A 52 50.17 5.18 30.70
C LYS A 52 49.69 5.56 32.10
N ASN A 53 48.60 6.33 32.22
CA ASN A 53 48.12 6.82 33.51
C ASN A 53 46.59 7.04 33.57
N LYS A 54 46.10 7.32 34.78
CA LYS A 54 44.67 7.54 35.08
C LYS A 54 44.09 8.76 34.37
N ALA A 55 44.82 9.89 34.34
CA ALA A 55 44.33 11.12 33.72
C ALA A 55 44.12 10.96 32.20
N GLU A 56 45.05 10.27 31.53
CA GLU A 56 44.94 9.92 30.12
C GLU A 56 43.74 8.97 29.87
N ARG A 57 43.56 7.96 30.74
CA ARG A 57 42.41 7.05 30.66
C ARG A 57 41.09 7.80 30.74
N GLU A 58 40.93 8.66 31.75
CA GLU A 58 39.72 9.45 31.93
C GLU A 58 39.47 10.40 30.76
N ARG A 59 40.54 11.01 30.21
CA ARG A 59 40.44 11.82 29.00
C ARG A 59 39.89 11.00 27.83
N ARG A 60 40.48 9.83 27.54
CA ARG A 60 40.00 8.96 26.44
C ARG A 60 38.56 8.49 26.65
N VAL A 61 38.17 8.18 27.89
CA VAL A 61 36.78 7.83 28.23
C VAL A 61 35.83 8.99 27.92
N ARG A 62 36.18 10.24 28.28
CA ARG A 62 35.35 11.42 28.00
C ARG A 62 35.20 11.66 26.49
N GLU A 63 36.31 11.62 25.75
CA GLU A 63 36.30 11.82 24.29
C GLU A 63 35.48 10.73 23.60
N LEU A 64 35.66 9.47 23.98
CA LEU A 64 34.90 8.34 23.47
C LEU A 64 33.40 8.49 23.79
N ASN A 65 33.03 8.86 25.01
CA ASN A 65 31.62 9.01 25.41
C ASN A 65 30.94 10.13 24.62
N SER A 66 31.64 11.23 24.39
CA SER A 66 31.15 12.32 23.53
C SER A 66 30.90 11.83 22.10
N SER A 67 31.88 11.12 21.52
CA SER A 67 31.78 10.53 20.18
C SER A 67 30.62 9.53 20.07
N ASN A 68 30.50 8.62 21.03
CA ASN A 68 29.41 7.63 21.08
C ASN A 68 28.04 8.29 21.20
N THR A 69 27.90 9.30 22.06
CA THR A 69 26.64 10.03 22.24
C THR A 69 26.19 10.68 20.94
N LYS A 70 27.11 11.34 20.22
CA LYS A 70 26.83 11.92 18.91
C LYS A 70 26.37 10.85 17.92
N LYS A 71 27.11 9.75 17.80
CA LYS A 71 26.78 8.63 16.91
C LYS A 71 25.40 8.05 17.22
N PHE A 72 25.08 7.83 18.49
CA PHE A 72 23.80 7.25 18.91
C PHE A 72 22.60 8.17 18.63
N LEU A 73 22.78 9.48 18.77
CA LEU A 73 21.76 10.46 18.41
C LEU A 73 21.50 10.48 16.90
N GLU A 74 22.56 10.43 16.09
CA GLU A 74 22.46 10.37 14.63
C GLU A 74 21.78 9.08 14.17
N GLU A 75 22.16 7.93 14.72
CA GLU A 75 21.51 6.65 14.45
C GLU A 75 20.02 6.69 14.79
N ARG A 76 19.66 7.21 15.98
CA ARG A 76 18.27 7.32 16.41
C ARG A 76 17.47 8.24 15.48
N LYS A 77 18.04 9.39 15.10
CA LYS A 77 17.41 10.30 14.15
C LYS A 77 17.19 9.62 12.81
N ARG A 78 18.19 8.92 12.29
CA ARG A 78 18.10 8.20 11.01
C ARG A 78 17.01 7.13 11.04
N LEU A 79 16.92 6.36 12.12
CA LEU A 79 15.89 5.32 12.25
C LEU A 79 14.49 5.92 12.40
N ALA A 80 14.32 6.98 13.20
CA ALA A 80 13.03 7.67 13.33
C ALA A 80 12.53 8.21 11.98
N MET A 81 13.41 8.86 11.21
CA MET A 81 13.07 9.34 9.86
C MET A 81 12.72 8.19 8.91
N LYS A 82 13.42 7.05 9.03
CA LYS A 82 13.12 5.86 8.24
C LYS A 82 11.74 5.30 8.58
N HIS A 83 11.43 5.12 9.87
CA HIS A 83 10.12 4.63 10.33
C HIS A 83 8.99 5.56 9.91
N GLN A 84 9.18 6.87 10.05
CA GLN A 84 8.20 7.86 9.59
C GLN A 84 7.93 7.72 8.09
N LYS A 85 8.98 7.69 7.26
CA LYS A 85 8.82 7.56 5.80
C LYS A 85 8.15 6.25 5.39
N GLU A 86 8.49 5.14 6.05
CA GLU A 86 7.84 3.85 5.83
C GLU A 86 6.35 3.88 6.19
N MET A 87 6.00 4.54 7.29
CA MET A 87 4.59 4.72 7.67
C MET A 87 3.83 5.58 6.69
N GLU A 88 4.37 6.75 6.32
CA GLU A 88 3.75 7.65 5.34
C GLU A 88 3.52 6.95 3.99
N THR A 89 4.47 6.13 3.57
CA THR A 89 4.35 5.34 2.32
C THR A 89 3.25 4.30 2.43
N LEU A 90 3.16 3.59 3.56
CA LEU A 90 2.09 2.61 3.79
C LEU A 90 0.72 3.29 3.81
N GLU A 91 0.55 4.35 4.59
CA GLU A 91 -0.72 5.09 4.70
C GLU A 91 -1.18 5.65 3.35
N LYS A 92 -0.23 6.19 2.57
CA LYS A 92 -0.52 6.65 1.21
C LYS A 92 -1.04 5.50 0.33
N SER A 93 -0.37 4.35 0.35
CA SER A 93 -0.81 3.17 -0.41
C SER A 93 -2.18 2.66 0.03
N GLN A 94 -2.45 2.62 1.34
CA GLN A 94 -3.75 2.23 1.88
C GLN A 94 -4.87 3.16 1.41
N LYS A 95 -4.60 4.48 1.37
CA LYS A 95 -5.55 5.46 0.86
C LYS A 95 -5.81 5.28 -0.63
N GLU A 96 -4.76 5.11 -1.44
CA GLU A 96 -4.87 4.89 -2.89
C GLU A 96 -5.70 3.64 -3.20
N GLN A 97 -5.50 2.54 -2.46
CA GLN A 97 -6.29 1.31 -2.60
C GLN A 97 -7.79 1.53 -2.34
N LEU A 98 -8.15 2.34 -1.35
CA LEU A 98 -9.55 2.67 -1.08
C LEU A 98 -10.14 3.56 -2.17
N GLU A 99 -9.41 4.60 -2.60
CA GLU A 99 -9.86 5.49 -3.68
C GLU A 99 -10.05 4.74 -5.01
N GLU A 100 -9.20 3.76 -5.33
CA GLU A 100 -9.36 2.91 -6.50
C GLU A 100 -10.56 1.98 -6.39
N LEU A 101 -10.77 1.37 -5.21
CA LEU A 101 -11.92 0.51 -4.95
C LEU A 101 -13.24 1.29 -5.10
N ASP A 102 -13.30 2.52 -4.57
CA ASP A 102 -14.46 3.40 -4.71
C ASP A 102 -14.73 3.78 -6.16
N LYS A 103 -13.69 4.19 -6.91
CA LYS A 103 -13.81 4.49 -8.35
C LYS A 103 -14.34 3.29 -9.15
N PHE A 104 -13.82 2.10 -8.87
CA PHE A 104 -14.27 0.86 -9.51
C PHE A 104 -15.74 0.58 -9.21
N ASN A 105 -16.15 0.73 -7.94
CA ASN A 105 -17.54 0.55 -7.53
C ASN A 105 -18.48 1.56 -8.20
N GLU A 106 -18.08 2.84 -8.28
CA GLU A 106 -18.87 3.86 -8.98
C GLU A 106 -19.06 3.54 -10.47
N GLN A 107 -18.00 3.09 -11.16
CA GLN A 107 -18.09 2.72 -12.57
C GLN A 107 -19.03 1.53 -12.78
N LEU A 108 -18.98 0.53 -11.90
CA LEU A 108 -19.89 -0.62 -11.91
C LEU A 108 -21.35 -0.20 -11.71
N LEU A 109 -21.60 0.75 -10.81
CA LEU A 109 -22.95 1.25 -10.57
C LEU A 109 -23.47 2.03 -11.79
N LYS A 110 -22.64 2.91 -12.36
CA LYS A 110 -22.94 3.67 -13.58
C LYS A 110 -23.26 2.75 -14.77
N SER A 111 -22.47 1.69 -14.99
CA SER A 111 -22.70 0.74 -16.09
C SER A 111 -23.99 -0.08 -15.90
N HIS A 112 -24.29 -0.51 -14.67
CA HIS A 112 -25.53 -1.20 -14.35
C HIS A 112 -26.77 -0.32 -14.60
N HIS A 113 -26.72 0.96 -14.24
CA HIS A 113 -27.81 1.91 -14.52
C HIS A 113 -28.00 2.17 -16.02
N ALA A 114 -26.91 2.32 -16.79
CA ALA A 114 -26.97 2.47 -18.23
C ALA A 114 -27.59 1.24 -18.92
N ASN A 115 -27.21 0.03 -18.50
CA ASN A 115 -27.78 -1.21 -19.03
C ASN A 115 -29.28 -1.35 -18.72
N LYS A 116 -29.71 -0.91 -17.52
CA LYS A 116 -31.13 -0.90 -17.14
C LYS A 116 -31.97 0.09 -17.97
N GLN A 117 -31.39 1.24 -18.36
CA GLN A 117 -32.07 2.22 -19.22
C GLN A 117 -32.26 1.69 -20.65
N CYS A 118 -31.31 0.93 -21.19
CA CYS A 118 -31.44 0.33 -22.53
C CYS A 118 -32.49 -0.79 -22.60
N GLN A 119 -32.74 -1.52 -21.50
CA GLN A 119 -33.74 -2.60 -21.44
C GLN A 119 -35.17 -2.10 -21.15
N GLY A 120 -35.33 -0.86 -20.66
CA GLY A 120 -36.64 -0.24 -20.38
C GLY A 120 -37.36 0.34 -21.60
N GLN A 121 -36.71 0.39 -22.76
CA GLN A 121 -37.30 0.79 -24.03
C GLN A 121 -37.90 -0.43 -24.75
N GLY A 122 -38.88 -1.07 -24.12
CA GLY A 122 -39.74 -2.04 -24.79
C GLY A 122 -40.67 -1.31 -25.75
N HIS A 123 -40.63 -1.68 -27.02
CA HIS A 123 -41.54 -1.26 -28.09
C HIS A 123 -43.00 -1.12 -27.60
N PRO A 124 -43.71 0.00 -27.86
CA PRO A 124 -45.17 -0.04 -27.85
C PRO A 124 -45.61 -0.89 -29.05
N ALA A 125 -46.14 -2.07 -28.73
CA ALA A 125 -46.95 -2.85 -29.65
C ALA A 125 -48.38 -2.31 -29.58
N ASP A 126 -48.84 -1.72 -30.68
CA ASP A 126 -50.24 -1.51 -31.07
C ASP A 126 -50.19 -1.43 -32.62
N GLY A 127 -50.90 -2.19 -33.46
CA GLY A 127 -52.15 -2.93 -33.31
C GLY A 127 -53.10 -2.52 -34.44
N GLU A 128 -53.11 -3.28 -35.57
CA GLU A 128 -54.15 -3.43 -36.64
C GLU A 128 -54.71 -2.15 -37.36
N THR A 129 -55.13 -2.10 -38.63
CA THR A 129 -55.87 -3.03 -39.51
C THR A 129 -55.98 -2.46 -40.95
N GLY A 130 -56.10 -3.33 -41.96
CA GLY A 130 -56.70 -3.04 -43.30
C GLY A 130 -55.69 -2.66 -44.38
N GLY A 131 -55.57 -3.32 -45.54
CA GLY A 131 -56.51 -4.09 -46.33
C GLY A 131 -56.47 -3.51 -47.75
N GLY A 132 -55.99 -4.27 -48.75
CA GLY A 132 -55.90 -3.77 -50.13
C GLY A 132 -55.10 -4.69 -51.06
N ASP A 133 -55.78 -5.70 -51.57
CA ASP A 133 -55.34 -6.58 -52.66
C ASP A 133 -55.02 -5.82 -53.97
N GLY A 134 -54.00 -6.30 -54.69
CA GLY A 134 -53.69 -5.93 -56.07
C GLY A 134 -52.68 -6.91 -56.70
N PRO A 135 -53.01 -7.63 -57.80
CA PRO A 135 -52.27 -8.83 -58.21
C PRO A 135 -51.23 -8.61 -59.34
N GLN A 136 -50.23 -9.50 -59.33
CA GLN A 136 -49.37 -10.03 -60.42
C GLN A 136 -48.45 -9.02 -61.15
N THR A 137 -47.19 -9.34 -61.45
CA THR A 137 -46.73 -10.48 -62.28
C THR A 137 -45.33 -11.00 -61.91
N SER A 138 -45.13 -12.28 -62.24
CA SER A 138 -43.91 -13.07 -62.44
C SER A 138 -42.65 -12.25 -62.80
N HIS A 139 -41.41 -12.65 -62.45
CA HIS A 139 -40.66 -13.73 -63.11
C HIS A 139 -39.56 -14.35 -62.23
N SER A 140 -39.36 -15.63 -62.51
CA SER A 140 -38.49 -16.67 -61.97
C SER A 140 -36.98 -16.42 -62.08
N GLY A 141 -36.22 -16.98 -61.13
CA GLY A 141 -34.77 -17.19 -61.23
C GLY A 141 -34.16 -17.81 -59.97
N LEU A 142 -34.27 -19.14 -59.85
CA LEU A 142 -33.49 -19.97 -58.92
C LEU A 142 -32.00 -19.95 -59.32
N THR A 143 -31.09 -19.83 -58.35
CA THR A 143 -29.91 -20.72 -58.21
C THR A 143 -29.36 -20.68 -56.78
N THR A 144 -28.95 -21.85 -56.33
CA THR A 144 -28.56 -22.29 -54.97
C THR A 144 -27.10 -21.99 -54.61
N PRO A 145 -26.71 -22.15 -53.33
CA PRO A 145 -25.37 -21.87 -52.83
C PRO A 145 -24.44 -23.10 -52.95
N THR A 146 -23.13 -22.85 -52.99
CA THR A 146 -22.11 -23.88 -52.73
C THR A 146 -20.92 -23.25 -51.97
N THR A 147 -20.67 -23.85 -50.80
CA THR A 147 -19.41 -24.07 -50.06
C THR A 147 -18.29 -23.05 -50.13
#